data_AF-A0A4Q0IFS6-F1
#
_entry.id   AF-A0A4Q0IFS6-F1
#
_cell.length_a   1.000
_cell.length_b   1.000
_cell.length_c   1.000
_cell.angle_alpha   90.00
_cell.angle_beta   90.00
_cell.angle_gamma   90.00
#
_symmetry.space_group_name_H-M   'P 1'
#
loop_
_entity.id
_entity.type
_entity.pdbx_description
1 polymer ?
#
loop_
_entity_poly.entity_id
_entity_poly.type
_entity_poly.pdbx_seq_one_letter_code
_entity_poly.pdbx_strand_id
1 'polypeptide(L)'
;MEEVIDNKAVMIVGNYGTGKSHLMSVIAAIATDADNIAFVQNKKFGKDMEMVAGKFEVLRLKVDGLTMPLREVILAEIEDEFANRGIDYSVPNLDNVRDNARLIKEVMQAFQSKYPDKGYLIVID
;
A
#
# COMPACT_ATOMS: atom_id res chain seq x y z
N MET A 1 14.89 -12.72 21.72
CA MET A 1 14.59 -11.90 20.54
C MET A 1 13.09 -12.01 20.35
N GLU A 2 12.35 -10.91 20.50
CA GLU A 2 10.94 -10.90 20.13
C GLU A 2 10.84 -11.28 18.66
N GLU A 3 10.02 -12.27 18.37
CA GLU A 3 9.71 -12.70 17.02
C GLU A 3 9.00 -11.53 16.33
N VAL A 4 9.68 -10.87 15.40
CA VAL A 4 9.06 -9.81 14.59
C VAL A 4 8.08 -10.52 13.67
N ILE A 5 6.80 -10.46 14.01
CA ILE A 5 5.73 -10.97 13.16
C ILE A 5 5.73 -10.11 11.90
N ASP A 6 6.11 -10.72 10.77
CA ASP A 6 6.18 -10.08 9.45
C ASP A 6 4.76 -9.92 8.87
N ASN A 7 3.98 -9.04 9.48
CA ASN A 7 2.62 -8.74 9.06
C ASN A 7 2.64 -7.97 7.73
N LYS A 8 2.34 -8.67 6.63
CA LYS A 8 2.26 -8.08 5.28
C LYS A 8 0.99 -7.25 5.04
N ALA A 9 -0.01 -7.37 5.92
CA ALA A 9 -1.26 -6.63 5.84
C ALA A 9 -1.82 -6.32 7.22
N VAL A 10 -2.53 -5.20 7.34
CA VAL A 10 -3.23 -4.77 8.56
C VAL A 10 -4.68 -4.45 8.19
N MET A 11 -5.64 -5.05 8.89
CA MET A 11 -7.07 -4.79 8.72
C MET A 11 -7.59 -3.95 9.88
N ILE A 12 -8.15 -2.78 9.58
CA ILE A 12 -8.72 -1.87 10.58
C ILE A 12 -10.23 -2.07 10.64
N VAL A 13 -10.75 -2.52 11.78
CA VAL A 13 -12.18 -2.79 12.01
C VAL A 13 -12.75 -1.81 13.02
N GLY A 14 -13.97 -1.33 12.77
CA GLY A 14 -14.68 -0.41 13.66
C GLY A 14 -15.98 0.09 13.06
N ASN A 15 -16.86 0.65 13.90
CA ASN A 15 -18.21 1.10 13.49
C ASN A 15 -18.19 2.21 12.44
N TYR A 16 -19.33 2.43 11.78
CA TYR A 16 -19.48 3.56 10.86
C TYR A 16 -19.22 4.89 11.57
N GLY A 17 -18.54 5.82 10.88
CA GLY A 17 -18.24 7.14 11.44
C GLY A 17 -17.09 7.20 12.46
N THR A 18 -16.39 6.11 12.75
CA THR A 18 -15.26 6.12 13.71
C THR A 18 -13.93 6.64 13.15
N GLY A 19 -13.93 7.18 11.92
CA GLY A 19 -12.74 7.80 11.32
C GLY A 19 -11.69 6.83 10.75
N LYS A 20 -12.03 5.55 10.51
CA LYS A 20 -11.08 4.55 9.95
C LYS A 20 -10.40 5.03 8.66
N SER A 21 -11.19 5.45 7.67
CA SER A 21 -10.71 5.97 6.39
C SER A 21 -9.87 7.23 6.55
N HIS A 22 -10.18 8.07 7.54
CA HIS A 22 -9.38 9.25 7.87
C HIS A 22 -8.04 8.84 8.47
N LEU A 23 -8.01 7.89 9.40
CA LEU A 23 -6.77 7.35 9.96
C LEU A 23 -5.87 6.74 8.87
N MET A 24 -6.44 5.93 7.98
CA MET A 24 -5.70 5.36 6.84
C MET A 24 -5.14 6.46 5.92
N SER A 25 -5.90 7.54 5.70
CA SER A 25 -5.44 8.70 4.91
C SER A 25 -4.27 9.42 5.57
N VAL A 26 -4.29 9.59 6.90
CA VAL A 26 -3.20 10.21 7.65
C VAL A 26 -1.94 9.33 7.59
N ILE A 27 -2.08 8.02 7.78
CA ILE A 27 -0.97 7.07 7.67
C ILE A 27 -0.37 7.12 6.26
N ALA A 28 -1.20 7.06 5.22
CA ALA A 28 -0.79 7.16 3.83
C ALA A 28 -0.02 8.45 3.53
N ALA A 29 -0.58 9.61 3.94
CA ALA A 29 0.03 10.90 3.69
C ALA A 29 1.43 11.01 4.32
N ILE A 30 1.59 10.55 5.57
CA ILE A 30 2.89 10.55 6.25
C ILE A 30 3.85 9.55 5.60
N ALA A 31 3.38 8.36 5.22
CA ALA A 31 4.20 7.35 4.57
C ALA A 31 4.74 7.83 3.21
N THR A 32 3.96 8.63 2.47
CA THR A 32 4.37 9.27 1.22
C THR A 32 5.34 10.42 1.43
N ASP A 33 5.06 11.32 2.38
CA ASP A 33 5.81 12.54 2.60
C ASP A 33 6.04 12.79 4.10
N ALA A 34 7.32 12.82 4.48
CA ALA A 34 7.75 12.96 5.87
C ALA A 34 7.38 14.32 6.47
N ASP A 35 7.22 15.37 5.65
CA ASP A 35 6.86 16.70 6.11
C ASP A 35 5.46 16.73 6.75
N ASN A 36 4.60 15.76 6.39
CA ASN A 36 3.26 15.62 6.99
C ASN A 36 3.28 15.30 8.49
N ILE A 37 4.40 14.82 9.05
CA ILE A 37 4.55 14.64 10.51
C ILE A 37 4.32 15.97 11.26
N ALA A 38 4.70 17.10 10.66
CA ALA A 38 4.57 18.42 11.30
C ALA A 38 3.12 18.77 11.67
N PHE A 39 2.13 18.22 10.95
CA PHE A 39 0.71 18.46 11.19
C PHE A 39 0.10 17.50 12.24
N VAL A 40 0.84 16.48 12.69
CA VAL A 40 0.36 15.49 13.63
C VAL A 40 0.25 16.07 15.04
N GLN A 41 -0.98 16.07 15.58
CA GLN A 41 -1.26 16.59 16.92
C GLN A 41 -0.93 15.59 18.03
N ASN A 42 -1.21 14.30 17.82
CA ASN A 42 -0.88 13.25 18.78
C ASN A 42 0.63 12.96 18.74
N LYS A 43 1.36 13.42 19.75
CA LYS A 43 2.83 13.32 19.79
C LYS A 43 3.36 11.89 19.85
N LYS A 44 2.65 10.98 20.51
CA LYS A 44 3.02 9.56 20.53
C LYS A 44 2.90 8.96 19.13
N PHE A 45 1.75 9.16 18.48
CA PHE A 45 1.52 8.69 17.11
C PHE A 45 2.51 9.29 16.11
N GLY A 46 2.80 10.60 16.21
CA GLY A 46 3.81 11.25 15.38
C GLY A 46 5.18 10.61 15.54
N LYS A 47 5.59 10.30 16.78
CA LYS A 47 6.86 9.62 17.05
C LYS A 47 6.90 8.21 16.46
N ASP A 48 5.81 7.44 16.61
CA ASP A 48 5.69 6.09 16.07
C ASP A 48 5.76 6.10 14.52
N MET A 49 5.22 7.13 13.87
CA MET A 49 5.19 7.27 12.41
C MET A 49 6.53 7.66 11.78
N GLU A 50 7.49 8.22 12.54
CA GLU A 50 8.83 8.59 12.02
C GLU A 50 9.52 7.42 11.29
N MET A 51 9.25 6.18 11.71
CA MET A 51 9.90 5.01 11.13
C MET A 51 9.48 4.71 9.69
N VAL A 52 8.28 5.14 9.26
CA VAL A 52 7.73 4.92 7.91
C VAL A 52 7.60 6.21 7.09
N ALA A 53 7.83 7.37 7.71
CA ALA A 53 7.55 8.66 7.10
C ALA A 53 8.42 8.95 5.87
N GLY A 54 7.77 9.29 4.77
CA GLY A 54 8.41 9.52 3.47
C GLY A 54 9.12 8.29 2.89
N LYS A 55 8.81 7.07 3.34
CA LYS A 55 9.49 5.83 2.89
C LYS A 55 8.68 5.02 1.88
N PHE A 56 7.48 5.44 1.52
CA PHE A 56 6.59 4.67 0.66
C PHE A 56 6.10 5.47 -0.54
N GLU A 57 5.89 4.77 -1.65
CA GLU A 57 4.92 5.19 -2.65
C GLU A 57 3.59 4.52 -2.33
N VAL A 58 2.50 5.30 -2.40
CA VAL A 58 1.19 4.84 -1.97
C VAL A 58 0.25 4.72 -3.17
N LEU A 59 -0.32 3.53 -3.34
CA LEU A 59 -1.49 3.28 -4.18
C LEU A 59 -2.72 3.28 -3.28
N ARG A 60 -3.71 4.12 -3.59
CA ARG A 60 -4.98 4.17 -2.85
C ARG A 60 -6.11 3.67 -3.73
N LEU A 61 -6.77 2.61 -3.28
CA LEU A 61 -7.90 1.97 -3.95
C LEU A 61 -9.18 2.29 -3.21
N LYS A 62 -10.24 2.59 -3.96
CA LYS A 62 -11.59 2.65 -3.43
C LYS A 62 -12.39 1.48 -3.97
N VAL A 63 -12.87 0.64 -3.08
CA VAL A 63 -13.48 -0.64 -3.44
C VAL A 63 -14.98 -0.58 -3.12
N ASP A 64 -15.75 -0.02 -4.04
CA ASP A 64 -17.21 0.05 -3.94
C ASP A 64 -17.86 -1.03 -4.83
N GLY A 65 -18.51 -2.02 -4.21
CA GLY A 65 -19.39 -2.96 -4.94
C GLY A 65 -18.70 -3.79 -6.02
N LEU A 66 -17.66 -4.54 -5.66
CA LEU A 66 -16.93 -5.38 -6.60
C LEU A 66 -17.77 -6.50 -7.20
N THR A 67 -17.67 -6.65 -8.52
CA THR A 67 -18.13 -7.83 -9.27
C THR A 67 -16.99 -8.80 -9.60
N MET A 68 -15.74 -8.35 -9.45
CA MET A 68 -14.51 -9.11 -9.73
C MET A 68 -13.77 -9.51 -8.45
N PRO A 69 -12.93 -10.56 -8.47
CA PRO A 69 -12.09 -10.91 -7.34
C PRO A 69 -11.10 -9.79 -6.99
N LEU A 70 -10.94 -9.51 -5.69
CA LEU A 70 -10.08 -8.43 -5.18
C LEU A 70 -8.64 -8.49 -5.71
N ARG A 71 -8.10 -9.69 -5.92
CA ARG A 71 -6.77 -9.90 -6.52
C ARG A 71 -6.65 -9.22 -7.89
N GLU A 72 -7.67 -9.39 -8.74
CA GLU A 72 -7.67 -8.87 -10.10
C GLU A 72 -7.76 -7.35 -10.09
N VAL A 73 -8.62 -6.81 -9.22
CA VAL A 73 -8.77 -5.37 -9.01
C VAL A 73 -7.44 -4.75 -8.57
N ILE A 74 -6.80 -5.32 -7.54
CA ILE A 74 -5.52 -4.79 -7.04
C ILE A 74 -4.45 -4.81 -8.15
N LEU A 75 -4.32 -5.91 -8.89
CA LEU A 75 -3.28 -6.05 -9.90
C LEU A 75 -3.50 -5.13 -11.11
N ALA A 76 -4.76 -4.96 -11.54
CA ALA A 76 -5.10 -4.03 -12.62
C ALA A 76 -4.75 -2.59 -12.24
N GLU A 77 -5.10 -2.17 -11.02
CA GLU A 77 -4.78 -0.82 -10.52
C GLU A 77 -3.27 -0.61 -10.35
N ILE A 78 -2.51 -1.67 -9.99
CA ILE A 78 -1.05 -1.62 -9.97
C ILE A 78 -0.48 -1.43 -11.38
N GLU A 79 -1.00 -2.15 -12.37
CA GLU A 79 -0.56 -2.02 -13.77
C GLU A 79 -0.76 -0.60 -14.30
N ASP A 80 -1.96 -0.05 -14.10
CA ASP A 80 -2.30 1.32 -14.50
C ASP A 80 -1.42 2.35 -13.77
N GLU A 81 -1.20 2.16 -12.47
CA GLU A 81 -0.36 3.06 -11.68
C GLU A 81 1.11 2.97 -12.06
N PHE A 82 1.62 1.77 -12.36
CA PHE A 82 2.98 1.56 -12.85
C PHE A 82 3.17 2.22 -14.21
N ALA A 83 2.21 2.07 -15.14
CA ALA A 83 2.23 2.77 -16.42
C ALA A 83 2.27 4.29 -16.25
N ASN A 84 1.46 4.85 -15.34
CA ASN A 84 1.47 6.28 -15.00
C ASN A 84 2.81 6.74 -14.42
N ARG A 85 3.52 5.84 -13.74
CA ARG A 85 4.88 6.05 -13.24
C ARG A 85 5.95 5.69 -14.26
N GLY A 86 5.62 5.22 -15.47
CA GLY A 86 6.63 4.76 -16.43
C GLY A 86 7.45 3.56 -15.92
N ILE A 87 6.84 2.70 -15.10
CA ILE A 87 7.36 1.37 -14.76
C ILE A 87 6.77 0.39 -15.77
N ASP A 88 7.64 -0.36 -16.45
CA ASP A 88 7.23 -1.41 -17.38
C ASP A 88 6.85 -2.67 -16.62
N TYR A 89 5.55 -2.96 -16.57
CA TYR A 89 4.99 -4.15 -15.95
C TYR A 89 3.65 -4.45 -16.62
N SER A 90 3.41 -5.73 -16.90
CA SER A 90 2.10 -6.18 -17.36
C SER A 90 1.60 -7.32 -16.49
N VAL A 91 0.32 -7.26 -16.12
CA VAL A 91 -0.29 -8.30 -15.31
C VAL A 91 -0.43 -9.57 -16.15
N PRO A 92 0.12 -10.71 -15.70
CA PRO A 92 0.00 -11.95 -16.44
C PRO A 92 -1.44 -12.45 -16.44
N ASN A 93 -1.77 -13.36 -17.35
CA ASN A 93 -3.05 -14.06 -17.29
C ASN A 93 -3.18 -14.81 -15.96
N LEU A 94 -4.10 -14.35 -15.12
CA LEU A 94 -4.27 -14.79 -13.74
C LEU A 94 -4.83 -16.21 -13.59
N ASP A 95 -5.44 -16.76 -14.65
CA ASP A 95 -5.88 -18.16 -14.70
C ASP A 95 -4.68 -19.13 -14.73
N ASN A 96 -3.52 -18.66 -15.20
CA ASN A 96 -2.29 -19.44 -15.27
C ASN A 96 -1.37 -19.24 -14.05
N VAL A 97 -1.73 -18.33 -13.14
CA VAL A 97 -0.94 -18.05 -11.93
C VAL A 97 -1.22 -19.09 -10.86
N ARG A 98 -0.20 -19.92 -10.57
CA ARG A 98 -0.26 -20.95 -9.52
C ARG A 98 0.28 -20.48 -8.16
N ASP A 99 1.03 -19.37 -8.14
CA ASP A 99 1.71 -18.87 -6.95
C ASP A 99 1.62 -17.33 -6.87
N ASN A 100 0.78 -16.83 -5.98
CA ASN A 100 0.61 -15.40 -5.74
C ASN A 100 1.86 -14.78 -5.08
N ALA A 101 2.66 -15.53 -4.33
CA ALA A 101 3.87 -15.00 -3.70
C ALA A 101 4.92 -14.66 -4.77
N ARG A 102 5.02 -15.49 -5.82
CA ARG A 102 5.84 -15.17 -6.99
C ARG A 102 5.34 -13.92 -7.71
N LEU A 103 4.04 -13.82 -7.96
CA LEU A 103 3.45 -12.67 -8.63
C LEU A 103 3.73 -11.35 -7.88
N ILE A 104 3.55 -11.35 -6.56
CA ILE A 104 3.85 -10.17 -5.72
C ILE A 104 5.35 -9.83 -5.77
N LYS A 105 6.25 -10.82 -5.84
CA LYS A 105 7.69 -10.55 -6.00
C LYS A 105 8.00 -9.89 -7.34
N GLU A 106 7.36 -10.32 -8.42
CA GLU A 106 7.53 -9.73 -9.75
C GLU A 106 7.04 -8.27 -9.78
N VAL A 107 5.88 -7.98 -9.16
CA VAL A 107 5.41 -6.60 -8.94
C VAL A 107 6.45 -5.76 -8.19
N MET A 108 6.97 -6.29 -7.08
CA MET A 108 7.95 -5.56 -6.27
C MET A 108 9.30 -5.38 -6.99
N GLN A 109 9.71 -6.33 -7.83
CA GLN A 109 10.91 -6.18 -8.67
C GLN A 109 10.75 -5.05 -9.68
N ALA A 110 9.60 -4.99 -10.37
CA ALA A 110 9.30 -3.90 -11.29
C ALA A 110 9.26 -2.55 -10.56
N PHE A 111 8.60 -2.48 -9.40
CA PHE A 111 8.56 -1.28 -8.56
C PHE A 111 9.96 -0.80 -8.14
N GLN A 112 10.79 -1.70 -7.61
CA GLN A 112 12.14 -1.39 -7.12
C GLN A 112 13.10 -0.96 -8.22
N SER A 113 12.84 -1.33 -9.49
CA SER A 113 13.63 -0.85 -10.62
C SER A 113 13.60 0.69 -10.76
N LYS A 114 12.49 1.31 -10.33
CA LYS A 114 12.33 2.77 -10.30
C LYS A 114 12.53 3.38 -8.91
N TYR A 115 12.08 2.70 -7.86
CA TYR A 115 12.15 3.20 -6.48
C TYR A 115 12.93 2.23 -5.57
N PRO A 116 14.27 2.20 -5.66
CA PRO A 116 15.09 1.22 -4.94
C PRO A 116 15.06 1.37 -3.41
N ASP A 117 14.80 2.59 -2.92
CA ASP A 117 14.85 2.93 -1.50
C ASP A 117 13.46 3.15 -0.87
N LYS A 118 12.39 2.78 -1.58
CA LYS A 118 11.01 2.96 -1.13
C LYS A 118 10.29 1.62 -0.97
N GLY A 119 9.36 1.58 -0.03
CA GLY A 119 8.32 0.56 0.01
C GLY A 119 7.14 0.93 -0.90
N TYR A 120 6.31 -0.06 -1.20
CA TYR A 120 5.03 0.16 -1.88
C TYR A 120 3.90 -0.17 -0.91
N LEU A 121 3.05 0.82 -0.62
CA LEU A 121 1.94 0.69 0.33
C LEU A 121 0.62 0.80 -0.41
N ILE A 122 -0.20 -0.23 -0.31
CA ILE A 122 -1.54 -0.24 -0.89
C ILE A 122 -2.54 0.03 0.25
N VAL A 123 -3.34 1.08 0.10
CA VAL A 123 -4.43 1.43 1.02
C VAL A 123 -5.75 1.19 0.32
N ILE A 124 -6.58 0.34 0.91
CA ILE A 124 -7.88 -0.05 0.35
C ILE A 124 -8.96 0.46 1.30
N ASP A 125 -9.85 1.30 0.77
CA ASP A 125 -10.99 1.89 1.48
C ASP A 125 -12.31 1.43 0.85
#